data_AF-A0A967Y1I4-F1
#
_entry.id   AF-A0A967Y1I4-F1
#
_cell.length_a   1.000
_cell.length_b   1.000
_cell.length_c   1.000
_cell.angle_alpha   90.00
_cell.angle_beta   90.00
_cell.angle_gamma   90.00
#
_symmetry.space_group_name_H-M   'P 1'
#
loop_
_entity.id
_entity.type
_entity.pdbx_description
1 polymer ?
#
loop_
_entity_poly.entity_id
_entity_poly.type
_entity_poly.pdbx_seq_one_letter_code
_entity_poly.pdbx_strand_id
1 'polypeptide(L)'
;FVQLPARFERTYFTQQHYGLVEHHVRQIHSGLRGWFDGDEPSLFPVPPDERARRLVAGFGGAEEVAAQARAALDGGDLRWALELA
;
A
#
# COMPACT_ATOMS: atom_id res chain seq x y z
N PHE A 1 12.93 3.25 2.52
CA PHE A 1 12.33 4.46 1.91
C PHE A 1 13.37 5.08 0.98
N VAL A 2 13.08 5.23 -0.32
CA VAL A 2 13.99 5.83 -1.31
C VAL A 2 13.51 7.25 -1.61
N GLN A 3 14.41 8.22 -1.60
CA GLN A 3 14.12 9.63 -1.86
C GLN A 3 15.09 10.19 -2.89
N LEU A 4 14.59 11.08 -3.74
CA LEU A 4 15.47 11.83 -4.65
C LEU A 4 16.26 12.89 -3.86
N PRO A 5 17.51 13.14 -4.23
CA PRO A 5 18.25 14.29 -3.72
C PRO A 5 17.51 15.61 -3.98
N ALA A 6 17.52 16.53 -3.00
CA ALA A 6 16.80 17.81 -3.05
C ALA A 6 17.05 18.66 -4.33
N ARG A 7 18.21 18.50 -4.98
CA ARG A 7 18.51 19.20 -6.25
C ARG A 7 17.50 18.90 -7.36
N PHE A 8 16.83 17.75 -7.33
CA PHE A 8 15.83 17.35 -8.32
C PHE A 8 14.45 17.98 -8.08
N GLU A 9 14.25 18.71 -6.99
CA GLU A 9 13.00 19.45 -6.76
C GLU A 9 13.02 20.84 -7.42
N ARG A 10 14.18 21.28 -7.92
CA ARG A 10 14.43 22.66 -8.37
C ARG A 10 13.89 22.98 -9.76
N THR A 11 13.42 21.98 -10.51
CA THR A 11 12.89 22.17 -11.87
C THR A 11 11.61 21.39 -12.08
N TYR A 12 10.71 21.94 -12.90
CA TYR A 12 9.46 21.26 -13.28
C TYR A 12 9.70 19.87 -13.90
N PHE A 13 10.77 19.72 -14.69
CA PHE A 13 11.08 18.47 -15.41
C PHE A 13 11.45 17.29 -14.51
N THR A 14 11.93 17.56 -13.29
CA THR A 14 12.42 16.53 -12.37
C THR A 14 11.50 16.36 -11.15
N GLN A 15 10.43 17.16 -11.08
CA GLN A 15 9.40 17.05 -10.05
C GLN A 15 8.45 15.89 -10.32
N GLN A 16 7.89 15.35 -9.24
CA GLN A 16 7.08 14.14 -9.22
C GLN A 16 5.60 14.42 -9.51
N HIS A 17 5.30 15.03 -10.67
CA HIS A 17 3.93 15.43 -11.04
C HIS A 17 3.08 14.28 -11.60
N TYR A 18 3.69 13.45 -12.45
CA TYR A 18 3.06 12.26 -13.03
C TYR A 18 3.51 10.98 -12.33
N GLY A 19 4.83 10.87 -12.13
CA GLY A 19 5.48 9.74 -11.50
C GLY A 19 5.94 10.05 -10.08
N LEU A 20 5.78 9.11 -9.15
CA LEU A 20 6.37 9.15 -7.82
C LEU A 20 7.53 8.13 -7.77
N VAL A 21 8.61 8.51 -7.09
CA VAL A 21 9.76 7.67 -6.79
C VAL A 21 9.31 6.39 -6.11
N GLU A 22 8.32 6.48 -5.22
CA GLU A 22 7.79 5.33 -4.49
C GLU A 22 7.27 4.23 -5.44
N HIS A 23 6.51 4.58 -6.49
CA HIS A 23 6.03 3.57 -7.45
C HIS A 23 7.12 3.15 -8.43
N HIS A 24 8.00 4.05 -8.84
CA HIS A 24 9.03 3.71 -9.83
C HIS A 24 10.08 2.75 -9.26
N VAL A 25 10.46 2.91 -7.99
CA VAL A 25 11.37 1.99 -7.33
C VAL A 25 10.78 0.58 -7.27
N ARG A 26 9.47 0.46 -6.94
CA ARG A 26 8.77 -0.84 -6.97
C ARG A 26 8.74 -1.43 -8.38
N GLN A 27 8.42 -0.62 -9.39
CA GLN A 27 8.41 -1.05 -10.79
C GLN A 27 9.78 -1.52 -11.28
N ILE A 28 10.86 -0.79 -10.97
CA ILE A 28 12.22 -1.17 -11.34
C ILE A 28 12.61 -2.49 -10.66
N HIS A 29 12.34 -2.62 -9.35
CA HIS A 29 12.58 -3.87 -8.62
C HIS A 29 11.84 -5.03 -9.28
N SER A 30 10.53 -4.89 -9.52
CA SER A 30 9.74 -5.95 -10.15
C SER A 30 10.16 -6.27 -11.57
N GLY A 31 10.61 -5.27 -12.34
CA GLY A 31 11.15 -5.48 -13.69
C GLY A 31 12.46 -6.27 -13.70
N LEU A 32 13.29 -6.12 -12.66
CA LEU A 32 14.58 -6.81 -12.53
C LEU A 32 14.48 -8.17 -11.82
N ARG A 33 13.56 -8.31 -10.87
CA ARG A 33 13.47 -9.46 -9.95
C ARG A 33 12.20 -10.29 -10.12
N GLY A 34 11.22 -9.78 -10.87
CA GLY A 34 9.90 -10.38 -11.00
C GLY A 34 8.94 -9.91 -9.89
N TRP A 35 7.77 -10.53 -9.88
CA TRP A 35 6.68 -10.20 -8.95
C TRP A 35 6.91 -10.72 -7.52
N PHE A 36 7.70 -11.79 -7.38
CA PHE A 36 7.94 -12.45 -6.09
C PHE A 36 8.90 -11.62 -5.23
N ASP A 37 8.47 -11.33 -4.02
CA ASP A 37 9.19 -10.50 -3.05
C ASP A 37 10.21 -11.27 -2.20
N GLY A 38 10.16 -12.60 -2.23
CA GLY A 38 11.04 -13.48 -1.45
C GLY A 38 10.34 -14.14 -0.27
N ASP A 39 9.15 -13.68 0.11
CA ASP A 39 8.39 -14.22 1.25
C ASP A 39 7.46 -15.35 0.79
N GLU A 40 7.63 -16.57 1.32
CA GLU A 40 6.86 -17.74 0.87
C GLU A 40 5.33 -17.59 0.90
N PRO A 41 4.72 -16.86 1.87
CA PRO A 41 3.28 -16.62 1.85
C PRO A 41 2.78 -15.83 0.62
N SER A 42 3.64 -15.03 -0.01
CA SER A 42 3.30 -14.28 -1.23
C SER A 42 3.26 -15.15 -2.47
N LEU A 43 3.90 -16.34 -2.44
CA LEU A 43 3.99 -17.25 -3.57
C LEU A 43 2.65 -17.90 -3.91
N PHE A 44 1.88 -18.26 -2.87
CA PHE A 44 0.55 -18.86 -2.99
C PHE A 44 -0.42 -18.19 -2.01
N PRO A 45 -0.80 -16.93 -2.28
CA PRO A 45 -1.65 -16.19 -1.36
C PRO A 45 -3.04 -16.82 -1.31
N VAL A 46 -3.68 -16.73 -0.13
CA VAL A 46 -5.11 -17.03 0.00
C VAL A 46 -5.89 -16.13 -0.96
N PRO A 47 -6.91 -16.66 -1.69
CA PRO A 47 -7.73 -15.85 -2.57
C PRO A 47 -8.23 -14.58 -1.89
N PRO A 48 -8.24 -13.41 -2.57
CA PRO A 48 -8.53 -12.13 -1.93
C PRO A 48 -9.87 -12.08 -1.19
N ASP A 49 -10.91 -12.73 -1.73
CA ASP A 49 -12.24 -12.76 -1.11
C ASP A 49 -12.25 -13.58 0.20
N GLU A 50 -11.57 -14.73 0.20
CA GLU A 50 -11.43 -15.55 1.39
C GLU A 50 -10.58 -14.86 2.46
N ARG A 51 -9.46 -14.25 2.05
CA ARG A 51 -8.60 -13.48 2.95
C ARG A 51 -9.38 -12.34 3.60
N ALA A 52 -10.17 -11.59 2.81
CA ALA A 52 -10.99 -10.48 3.32
C ALA A 52 -12.01 -10.95 4.36
N ARG A 53 -12.76 -12.04 4.09
CA ARG A 53 -13.72 -12.59 5.06
C ARG A 53 -13.05 -13.01 6.38
N ARG A 54 -11.90 -13.67 6.30
CA ARG A 54 -11.14 -14.10 7.48
C ARG A 54 -10.60 -12.92 8.29
N LEU A 55 -10.10 -11.88 7.62
CA LEU A 55 -9.64 -10.65 8.28
C LEU A 55 -10.80 -9.93 8.96
N VAL A 56 -11.91 -9.69 8.25
CA VAL A 56 -13.08 -9.03 8.86
C VAL A 56 -13.58 -9.78 10.08
N ALA A 57 -13.67 -11.12 10.02
CA ALA A 57 -14.04 -11.93 11.18
C ALA A 57 -13.02 -11.81 12.33
N GLY A 58 -11.71 -11.85 12.02
CA GLY A 58 -10.64 -11.72 13.01
C GLY A 58 -10.54 -10.34 13.68
N PHE A 59 -11.00 -9.29 12.99
CA PHE A 59 -11.01 -7.91 13.49
C PHE A 59 -12.29 -7.53 14.24
N GLY A 60 -13.21 -8.48 14.47
CA GLY A 60 -14.42 -8.25 15.27
C GLY A 60 -15.71 -8.13 14.45
N GLY A 61 -15.66 -8.41 13.15
CA GLY A 61 -16.82 -8.36 12.24
C GLY A 61 -16.91 -7.06 11.46
N ALA A 62 -17.84 -7.03 10.50
CA ALA A 62 -17.94 -5.95 9.52
C ALA A 62 -18.22 -4.57 10.15
N GLU A 63 -19.11 -4.50 11.14
CA GLU A 63 -19.46 -3.25 11.83
C GLU A 63 -18.27 -2.68 12.59
N GLU A 64 -17.50 -3.55 13.27
CA GLU A 64 -16.31 -3.14 14.02
C GLU A 64 -15.20 -2.64 13.07
N VAL A 65 -14.96 -3.35 11.98
CA VAL A 65 -14.00 -2.91 10.95
C VAL A 65 -14.42 -1.57 10.33
N ALA A 66 -15.70 -1.37 10.04
CA ALA A 66 -16.21 -0.10 9.55
C ALA A 66 -16.04 1.04 10.56
N ALA A 67 -16.26 0.79 11.86
CA ALA A 67 -16.01 1.75 12.92
C ALA A 67 -14.52 2.12 13.02
N GLN A 68 -13.63 1.13 12.92
CA GLN A 68 -12.18 1.35 12.91
C GLN A 68 -11.73 2.14 11.67
N ALA A 69 -12.27 1.83 10.48
CA ALA A 69 -11.99 2.57 9.26
C ALA A 69 -12.39 4.05 9.39
N ARG A 70 -13.57 4.32 10.00
CA ARG A 70 -14.03 5.69 10.29
C ARG A 70 -13.08 6.39 11.27
N ALA A 71 -12.70 5.73 12.36
CA ALA A 71 -11.79 6.30 13.34
C ALA A 71 -10.41 6.62 12.74
N ALA A 72 -9.88 5.75 11.88
CA ALA A 72 -8.63 5.98 11.15
C ALA A 72 -8.75 7.20 10.22
N LEU A 73 -9.87 7.30 9.50
CA LEU A 73 -10.15 8.44 8.62
C LEU A 73 -10.22 9.76 9.40
N ASP A 74 -10.99 9.78 10.50
CA ASP A 74 -11.17 10.96 11.35
C ASP A 74 -9.85 11.36 12.06
N GLY A 75 -8.98 10.39 12.33
CA GLY A 75 -7.63 10.58 12.84
C GLY A 75 -6.58 11.01 11.80
N GLY A 76 -6.96 11.07 10.51
CA GLY A 76 -6.06 11.46 9.41
C GLY A 76 -5.14 10.33 8.92
N ASP A 77 -5.30 9.10 9.38
CA ASP A 77 -4.58 7.93 8.86
C ASP A 77 -5.28 7.38 7.61
N LEU A 78 -5.19 8.15 6.53
CA LEU A 78 -5.92 7.88 5.28
C LEU A 78 -5.52 6.55 4.63
N ARG A 79 -4.24 6.16 4.74
CA ARG A 79 -3.77 4.91 4.14
C ARG A 79 -4.35 3.72 4.89
N TRP A 80 -4.39 3.79 6.22
CA TRP A 80 -4.98 2.73 7.03
C TRP A 80 -6.50 2.67 6.89
N ALA A 81 -7.17 3.82 6.81
CA ALA A 81 -8.61 3.86 6.56
C ALA A 81 -9.00 3.17 5.24
N LEU A 82 -8.20 3.35 4.18
CA LEU A 82 -8.40 2.69 2.89
C LEU A 82 -8.07 1.19 2.88
N GLU A 83 -7.17 0.73 3.76
CA GLU A 83 -6.86 -0.71 3.89
C GLU A 83 -8.01 -1.46 4.60
N LEU A 84 -8.73 -0.77 5.50
CA LEU A 84 -9.86 -1.33 6.25
C LEU A 84 -11.21 -1.27 5.49
N ALA A 85 -11.36 -0.34 4.55
CA ALA A 85 -12.61 -0.07 3.83
C ALA A 85 -12.78 -0.95 2.58
#